data_AF-A0A085LZW6-F1
#
_entry.id   AF-A0A085LZW6-F1
#
_cell.length_a   1.000
_cell.length_b   1.000
_cell.length_c   1.000
_cell.angle_alpha   90.00
_cell.angle_beta   90.00
_cell.angle_gamma   90.00
#
_symmetry.space_group_name_H-M   'P 1'
#
loop_
_entity.id
_entity.type
_entity.pdbx_description
1 polymer ?
#
loop_
_entity_poly.entity_id
_entity_poly.type
_entity_poly.pdbx_seq_one_letter_code
_entity_poly.pdbx_strand_id
1 'polypeptide(L)'
;MGSPLSPVLAEVFMEHLEERAFERTDNPVAPILFERYVEDIFAIVKKGQEDTLLEYLNTIFPGQIAFMIEKEVNNELPFLDVLVRRNGTGLRTMAYTKPTHSDRYLHFSSHHPISVKRGIVTGMVDRV
;
A
#
# COMPACT_ATOMS: atom_id res chain seq x y z
N MET A 1 19.52 3.83 -4.64
CA MET A 1 18.81 3.44 -5.88
C MET A 1 19.50 2.20 -6.40
N GLY A 2 18.88 1.04 -6.17
CA GLY A 2 19.48 -0.28 -6.35
C GLY A 2 19.70 -0.67 -7.82
N SER A 3 20.07 -1.92 -8.03
CA SER A 3 20.22 -2.50 -9.37
C SER A 3 18.92 -2.30 -10.18
N PRO A 4 19.00 -1.94 -11.48
CA PRO A 4 17.82 -1.78 -12.33
C PRO A 4 17.00 -3.07 -12.47
N LEU A 5 17.59 -4.22 -12.17
CA LEU A 5 16.91 -5.53 -12.19
C LEU A 5 16.15 -5.83 -10.90
N SER A 6 16.45 -5.15 -9.79
CA SER A 6 15.85 -5.46 -8.50
C SER A 6 14.32 -5.35 -8.49
N PRO A 7 13.69 -4.30 -9.05
CA PRO A 7 12.23 -4.20 -9.07
C PRO A 7 11.57 -5.31 -9.89
N VAL A 8 12.19 -5.69 -11.01
CA VAL A 8 11.67 -6.76 -11.88
C VAL A 8 11.72 -8.11 -11.16
N LEU A 9 12.83 -8.39 -10.45
CA LEU A 9 12.96 -9.62 -9.67
C LEU A 9 11.99 -9.65 -8.48
N ALA A 10 11.77 -8.52 -7.82
CA ALA A 10 10.78 -8.41 -6.75
C ALA A 10 9.36 -8.68 -7.28
N GLU A 11 9.02 -8.13 -8.44
CA GLU A 11 7.73 -8.33 -9.09
C GLU A 11 7.48 -9.81 -9.41
N VAL A 12 8.45 -10.48 -10.06
CA VAL A 12 8.35 -11.90 -10.41
C VAL A 12 8.23 -12.78 -9.15
N PHE A 13 8.95 -12.45 -8.08
CA PHE A 13 8.83 -13.19 -6.82
C PHE A 13 7.44 -13.01 -6.20
N MET A 14 6.90 -11.80 -6.20
CA MET A 14 5.57 -11.52 -5.65
C MET A 14 4.45 -12.17 -6.46
N GLU A 15 4.54 -12.18 -7.79
CA GLU A 15 3.60 -12.91 -8.66
C GLU A 15 3.62 -14.41 -8.35
N HIS A 16 4.81 -15.01 -8.22
CA HIS A 16 4.94 -16.42 -7.83
C HIS A 16 4.34 -16.71 -6.44
N LEU A 17 4.47 -15.76 -5.51
CA LEU A 17 3.88 -15.86 -4.18
C LEU A 17 2.35 -15.83 -4.24
N GLU A 18 1.78 -14.90 -5.00
CA GLU A 18 0.34 -14.74 -5.20
C GLU A 18 -0.28 -15.98 -5.86
N GLU A 19 0.35 -16.53 -6.92
CA GLU A 19 -0.07 -17.80 -7.55
C GLU A 19 -0.14 -18.94 -6.53
N ARG A 20 0.90 -19.05 -5.68
CA ARG A 20 0.99 -20.10 -4.66
C ARG A 20 -0.01 -19.89 -3.52
N ALA A 21 -0.38 -18.64 -3.23
CA ALA A 21 -1.31 -18.28 -2.18
C ALA A 21 -2.78 -18.56 -2.55
N PHE A 22 -3.14 -18.30 -3.81
CA PHE A 22 -4.56 -18.18 -4.19
C PHE A 22 -4.99 -19.00 -5.41
N GLU A 23 -4.13 -19.26 -6.39
CA GLU A 23 -4.57 -19.93 -7.63
C GLU A 23 -4.55 -21.47 -7.54
N ARG A 24 -3.65 -22.03 -6.73
CA ARG A 24 -3.39 -23.48 -6.72
C ARG A 24 -4.04 -24.23 -5.54
N THR A 25 -4.91 -23.57 -4.79
CA THR A 25 -5.50 -24.11 -3.55
C THR A 25 -6.97 -23.69 -3.39
N ASP A 26 -7.84 -24.63 -2.96
CA ASP A 26 -9.13 -24.30 -2.34
C ASP A 26 -8.85 -23.64 -0.98
N ASN A 27 -8.48 -22.36 -0.99
CA ASN A 27 -8.04 -21.65 0.20
C ASN A 27 -9.24 -20.97 0.89
N PRO A 28 -9.67 -21.42 2.08
CA PRO A 28 -10.78 -20.82 2.80
C PRO A 28 -10.48 -19.40 3.33
N VAL A 29 -9.21 -18.98 3.26
CA VAL A 29 -8.70 -17.66 3.69
C VAL A 29 -8.49 -16.72 2.49
N ALA A 30 -8.85 -17.14 1.27
CA ALA A 30 -8.70 -16.31 0.09
C ALA A 30 -9.50 -14.99 0.25
N PRO A 31 -8.86 -13.83 0.02
CA PRO A 31 -9.53 -12.54 0.06
C PRO A 31 -10.52 -12.39 -1.11
N ILE A 32 -11.49 -11.50 -0.94
CA ILE A 32 -12.42 -11.08 -2.01
C ILE A 32 -11.69 -10.25 -3.07
N LEU A 33 -10.70 -9.45 -2.62
CA LEU A 33 -9.84 -8.63 -3.47
C LEU A 33 -8.43 -8.66 -2.88
N PHE A 34 -7.42 -8.78 -3.73
CA PHE A 34 -6.01 -8.68 -3.35
C PHE A 34 -5.26 -7.99 -4.48
N GLU A 35 -4.96 -6.71 -4.29
CA GLU A 35 -4.33 -5.87 -5.30
C GLU A 35 -3.04 -5.31 -4.73
N ARG A 36 -1.96 -5.36 -5.51
CA ARG A 36 -0.63 -4.93 -5.09
C ARG A 36 -0.18 -3.71 -5.90
N TYR A 37 0.45 -2.77 -5.20
CA TYR A 37 1.21 -1.66 -5.75
C TYR A 37 2.65 -1.73 -5.25
N VAL A 38 3.54 -2.32 -6.05
CA VAL A 38 4.94 -2.56 -5.70
C VAL A 38 5.07 -3.35 -4.38
N GLU A 39 5.25 -2.66 -3.25
CA GLU A 39 5.42 -3.23 -1.91
C GLU A 39 4.12 -3.19 -1.07
N ASP A 40 3.17 -2.33 -1.43
CA ASP A 40 1.94 -2.14 -0.66
C ASP A 40 0.80 -2.99 -1.24
N ILE A 41 0.06 -3.67 -0.37
CA ILE A 41 -1.05 -4.54 -0.75
C ILE A 41 -2.35 -4.02 -0.15
N PHE A 42 -3.39 -3.92 -0.98
CA PHE A 42 -4.75 -3.66 -0.55
C PHE A 42 -5.58 -4.94 -0.67
N ALA A 43 -6.14 -5.40 0.45
CA ALA A 43 -6.92 -6.62 0.48
C ALA A 43 -8.30 -6.39 1.12
N ILE A 44 -9.34 -7.00 0.54
CA ILE A 44 -10.68 -7.08 1.13
C ILE A 44 -10.90 -8.51 1.61
N VAL A 45 -11.06 -8.69 2.90
CA VAL A 45 -11.29 -9.99 3.54
C VAL A 45 -12.58 -9.99 4.34
N LYS A 46 -13.06 -11.19 4.70
CA LYS A 46 -14.15 -11.31 5.66
C LYS A 46 -13.67 -10.81 7.02
N LYS A 47 -14.50 -10.01 7.68
CA LYS A 47 -14.21 -9.48 9.01
C LYS A 47 -13.89 -10.61 9.99
N GLY A 48 -12.77 -10.49 10.71
CA GLY A 48 -12.25 -11.50 11.62
C GLY A 48 -11.27 -12.50 10.99
N GLN A 49 -11.05 -12.48 9.68
CA GLN A 49 -10.04 -13.29 9.00
C GLN A 49 -8.76 -12.53 8.66
N GLU A 50 -8.63 -11.27 9.08
CA GLU A 50 -7.47 -10.42 8.77
C GLU A 50 -6.18 -11.05 9.31
N ASP A 51 -6.17 -11.48 10.57
CA ASP A 51 -5.01 -12.11 11.20
C ASP A 51 -4.74 -13.50 10.61
N THR A 52 -5.79 -14.25 10.28
CA THR A 52 -5.65 -15.56 9.64
C THR A 52 -4.99 -15.44 8.26
N LEU A 53 -5.36 -14.42 7.47
CA LEU A 53 -4.70 -14.14 6.20
C LEU A 53 -3.23 -13.77 6.41
N LEU A 54 -2.95 -12.88 7.37
CA LEU A 54 -1.57 -12.50 7.70
C LEU A 54 -0.72 -13.71 8.08
N GLU A 55 -1.21 -14.55 8.99
CA GLU A 55 -0.53 -15.76 9.42
C GLU A 55 -0.28 -16.69 8.23
N TYR A 56 -1.30 -16.92 7.41
CA TYR A 56 -1.20 -17.74 6.21
C TYR A 56 -0.12 -17.23 5.25
N LEU A 57 -0.15 -15.95 4.87
CA LEU A 57 0.82 -15.36 3.95
C LEU A 57 2.27 -15.51 4.47
N ASN A 58 2.46 -15.34 5.78
CA ASN A 58 3.76 -15.53 6.43
C ASN A 58 4.24 -16.99 6.48
N THR A 59 3.36 -17.97 6.23
CA THR A 59 3.74 -19.40 6.14
C THR A 59 4.21 -19.84 4.75
N ILE A 60 3.94 -19.06 3.70
CA ILE A 60 4.22 -19.49 2.30
C ILE A 60 5.73 -19.54 2.04
N PHE A 61 6.45 -18.51 2.50
CA PHE A 61 7.90 -18.37 2.34
C PHE A 61 8.56 -17.90 3.65
N PRO A 62 8.57 -18.75 4.69
CA PRO A 62 9.01 -18.37 6.03
C PRO A 62 10.50 -18.01 6.02
N GLY A 63 10.83 -16.87 6.63
CA GLY A 63 12.21 -16.36 6.73
C GLY A 63 12.73 -15.65 5.47
N GLN A 64 11.94 -15.59 4.39
CA GLN A 64 12.30 -14.87 3.16
C GLN A 64 11.55 -13.54 3.05
N ILE A 65 10.25 -13.54 3.37
CA ILE A 65 9.40 -12.37 3.40
C ILE A 65 8.52 -12.41 4.65
N ALA A 66 8.22 -11.25 5.20
CA ALA A 66 7.29 -11.09 6.30
C ALA A 66 6.31 -9.97 5.97
N PHE A 67 5.02 -10.30 6.01
CA PHE A 67 3.93 -9.35 5.85
C PHE A 67 3.58 -8.72 7.19
N MET A 68 3.09 -7.49 7.12
CA MET A 68 2.38 -6.81 8.20
C MET A 68 1.09 -6.26 7.62
N ILE A 69 0.06 -6.11 8.46
CA ILE A 69 -1.22 -5.54 8.03
C ILE A 69 -1.57 -4.33 8.88
N GLU A 70 -2.17 -3.33 8.24
CA GLU A 70 -2.98 -2.32 8.88
C GLU A 70 -4.45 -2.71 8.71
N LYS A 71 -5.23 -2.65 9.79
CA LYS A 71 -6.66 -3.03 9.77
C LYS A 71 -7.53 -1.79 9.62
N GLU A 72 -8.67 -1.96 8.95
CA GLU A 72 -9.71 -0.92 8.85
C GLU A 72 -10.19 -0.52 10.25
N VAL A 73 -10.18 0.78 10.55
CA VAL A 73 -10.71 1.35 11.80
C VAL A 73 -11.76 2.40 11.44
N ASN A 74 -12.95 2.33 12.05
CA ASN A 74 -14.05 3.27 11.79
C ASN A 74 -14.47 3.39 10.31
N ASN A 75 -14.36 2.29 9.56
CA ASN A 75 -14.60 2.22 8.11
C ASN A 75 -13.54 2.97 7.27
N GLU A 76 -12.37 3.24 7.82
CA GLU A 76 -11.30 3.97 7.17
C GLU A 76 -9.99 3.16 7.23
N LEU A 77 -9.24 3.18 6.14
CA LEU A 77 -7.93 2.54 6.01
C LEU A 77 -7.02 3.42 5.14
N PRO A 78 -5.89 3.91 5.67
CA PRO A 78 -4.86 4.53 4.85
C PRO A 78 -4.28 3.53 3.84
N PHE A 79 -4.13 3.96 2.59
CA PHE A 79 -3.43 3.18 1.56
C PHE A 79 -2.68 4.17 0.64
N LEU A 80 -1.36 4.02 0.52
CA LEU A 80 -0.51 4.99 -0.19
C LEU A 80 -0.75 6.44 0.30
N ASP A 81 -1.07 7.35 -0.62
CA ASP A 81 -1.37 8.76 -0.37
C ASP A 81 -2.87 9.06 -0.18
N VAL A 82 -3.72 8.03 -0.04
CA VAL A 82 -5.17 8.18 0.12
C VAL A 82 -5.71 7.51 1.38
N LEU A 83 -6.79 8.07 1.92
CA LEU A 83 -7.61 7.44 2.95
C LEU A 83 -8.79 6.78 2.25
N VAL A 84 -8.81 5.46 2.27
CA VAL A 84 -9.93 4.67 1.73
C VAL A 84 -11.00 4.58 2.80
N ARG A 85 -12.19 5.10 2.50
CA ARG A 85 -13.36 5.06 3.38
C ARG A 85 -14.45 4.21 2.78
N ARG A 86 -14.91 3.19 3.51
CA ARG A 86 -16.07 2.39 3.14
C ARG A 86 -17.35 3.19 3.38
N ASN A 87 -18.19 3.29 2.36
CA ASN A 87 -19.49 3.98 2.40
C ASN A 87 -20.58 3.08 1.79
N GLY A 88 -21.28 2.33 2.66
CA GLY A 88 -22.26 1.34 2.24
C GLY A 88 -21.59 0.22 1.43
N THR A 89 -21.99 0.07 0.17
CA THR A 89 -21.44 -0.91 -0.76
C THR A 89 -20.25 -0.39 -1.58
N GLY A 90 -19.89 0.89 -1.44
CA GLY A 90 -18.83 1.53 -2.22
C GLY A 90 -17.63 1.96 -1.38
N LEU A 91 -16.56 2.33 -2.08
CA LEU A 91 -15.36 2.96 -1.51
C LEU A 91 -15.32 4.43 -1.94
N ARG A 92 -14.88 5.31 -1.03
CA ARG A 92 -14.51 6.69 -1.33
C ARG A 92 -13.07 6.90 -0.93
N THR A 93 -12.33 7.68 -1.72
CA THR A 93 -10.95 8.05 -1.42
C THR A 93 -10.86 9.56 -1.17
N MET A 94 -9.91 9.95 -0.33
CA MET A 94 -9.52 11.35 -0.13
C MET A 94 -8.02 11.41 0.13
N ALA A 95 -7.38 12.54 -0.17
CA ALA A 95 -5.96 12.71 0.14
C ALA A 95 -5.68 12.45 1.63
N TYR A 96 -4.63 11.69 1.90
CA TYR A 96 -4.20 11.37 3.25
C TYR A 96 -2.75 11.77 3.47
N THR A 97 -2.47 12.24 4.68
CA THR A 97 -1.12 12.49 5.16
C THR A 97 -0.96 11.79 6.49
N LYS A 98 0.16 11.08 6.66
CA LYS A 98 0.46 10.41 7.92
C LYS A 98 0.47 11.44 9.07
N PRO A 99 0.05 11.07 10.29
CA PRO A 99 0.09 11.98 11.44
C PRO A 99 1.48 12.55 11.76
N THR A 100 2.54 11.88 11.28
CA THR A 100 3.93 12.32 11.40
C THR A 100 4.35 13.37 10.37
N HIS A 101 3.46 13.74 9.44
CA HIS A 101 3.72 14.79 8.47
C HIS A 101 3.88 16.14 9.18
N SER A 102 5.08 16.71 9.07
CA SER A 102 5.43 17.95 9.81
C SER A 102 5.01 19.24 9.10
N ASP A 103 4.33 19.15 7.94
CA ASP A 103 4.02 20.27 7.04
C ASP A 103 5.23 21.13 6.63
N ARG A 104 6.44 20.58 6.79
CA ARG A 104 7.69 21.25 6.41
C ARG A 104 8.01 20.99 4.96
N TYR A 105 8.01 22.06 4.18
CA TYR A 105 8.44 22.06 2.80
C TYR A 105 9.80 22.73 2.64
N LEU A 106 10.30 22.73 1.40
CA LEU A 106 11.55 23.36 1.05
C LEU A 106 11.51 24.86 1.37
N HIS A 107 12.48 25.33 2.15
CA HIS A 107 12.60 26.75 2.45
C HIS A 107 12.83 27.56 1.17
N PHE A 108 12.08 28.66 1.01
CA PHE A 108 12.13 29.45 -0.23
C PHE A 108 13.51 30.05 -0.50
N SER A 109 14.30 30.38 0.53
CA SER A 109 15.67 30.90 0.34
C SER A 109 16.73 29.81 0.08
N SER A 110 16.35 28.53 0.10
CA SER A 110 17.32 27.46 -0.18
C SER A 110 17.87 27.56 -1.61
N HIS A 111 19.07 27.02 -1.82
CA HIS A 111 19.78 27.02 -3.10
C HIS A 111 19.22 25.96 -4.07
N HIS A 112 17.90 26.01 -4.33
CA HIS A 112 17.21 25.15 -5.28
C HIS A 112 16.63 25.99 -6.42
N PRO A 113 16.56 25.43 -7.64
CA PRO A 113 15.93 26.09 -8.78
C PRO A 113 14.49 26.55 -8.48
N ILE A 114 14.08 27.66 -9.08
CA ILE A 114 12.70 28.19 -8.93
C ILE A 114 11.66 27.16 -9.41
N SER A 115 11.99 26.35 -10.42
CA SER A 115 11.13 25.27 -10.91
C SER A 115 10.77 24.25 -9.82
N VAL A 116 11.72 23.89 -8.96
CA VAL A 116 11.49 22.95 -7.84
C VAL A 116 10.54 23.57 -6.81
N LYS A 117 10.77 24.84 -6.44
CA LYS A 117 9.92 25.56 -5.47
C LYS A 117 8.49 25.71 -5.99
N ARG A 118 8.33 26.05 -7.27
CA ARG A 118 7.02 26.10 -7.93
C ARG A 118 6.37 24.72 -7.99
N GLY A 119 7.13 23.69 -8.36
CA GLY A 119 6.64 22.31 -8.43
C GLY A 119 6.07 21.81 -7.10
N ILE A 120 6.67 22.21 -5.97
CA ILE A 120 6.13 21.89 -4.64
C ILE A 120 4.75 22.53 -4.44
N VAL A 121 4.59 23.81 -4.78
CA VAL A 121 3.28 24.51 -4.65
C VAL A 121 2.24 23.90 -5.59
N THR A 122 2.60 23.67 -6.85
CA THR A 122 1.71 23.03 -7.83
C THR A 122 1.29 21.64 -7.36
N GLY A 123 2.23 20.81 -6.92
CA GLY A 123 1.94 19.48 -6.41
C GLY A 123 1.11 19.45 -5.13
N MET A 124 1.06 20.55 -4.36
CA MET A 124 0.14 20.66 -3.22
C MET A 124 -1.29 21.04 -3.63
N VAL A 125 -1.44 21.91 -4.64
CA VAL A 125 -2.76 22.35 -5.12
C VAL A 125 -3.44 21.24 -5.91
N ASP A 126 -2.68 20.54 -6.75
CA ASP A 126 -3.20 19.47 -7.62
C ASP A 126 -3.29 18.12 -6.90
N ARG A 127 -3.10 18.10 -5.57
CA ARG A 127 -3.13 16.88 -4.76
C ARG A 127 -4.58 16.48 -4.47
N VAL A 128 -5.23 15.79 -5.42
CA VAL A 128 -6.31 14.78 -5.26
C VAL A 128 -6.54 14.12 -6.62
#